data_AF-A0A1G4V3E9-F1
#
_entry.id   AF-A0A1G4V3E9-F1
#
_cell.length_a   1.000
_cell.length_b   1.000
_cell.length_c   1.000
_cell.angle_alpha   90.00
_cell.angle_beta   90.00
_cell.angle_gamma   90.00
#
_symmetry.space_group_name_H-M   'P 1'
#
loop_
_entity.id
_entity.type
_entity.pdbx_description
1 polymer ?
#
loop_
_entity_poly.entity_id
_entity_poly.type
_entity_poly.pdbx_seq_one_letter_code
_entity_poly.pdbx_strand_id
1 'polypeptide(L)'
;MKISKEYTFIALLALTLVSGFVTTKTTEGKTYVYLILLILWAAKFILVAFEFMELRQANVFWKLTLGFVLALILTIILLLL
;
A
#
# COMPACT_ATOMS: atom_id res chain seq x y z
N MET A 1 8.09 -16.59 -7.07
CA MET A 1 8.56 -16.70 -5.69
C MET A 1 7.33 -16.89 -4.80
N LYS A 2 7.15 -18.05 -4.18
CA LYS A 2 5.99 -18.34 -3.31
C LYS A 2 6.34 -17.74 -1.95
N ILE A 3 6.02 -16.46 -1.75
CA ILE A 3 6.13 -15.85 -0.42
C ILE A 3 5.06 -16.56 0.43
N SER A 4 5.40 -17.00 1.64
CA SER A 4 4.37 -17.58 2.52
C SER A 4 3.58 -16.43 3.16
N LYS A 5 2.29 -16.66 3.42
CA LYS A 5 1.38 -15.70 4.08
C LYS A 5 2.00 -15.06 5.34
N GLU A 6 2.82 -15.83 6.05
CA GLU A 6 3.58 -15.42 7.23
C GLU A 6 4.61 -14.33 6.94
N TYR A 7 5.40 -14.46 5.87
CA TYR A 7 6.40 -13.44 5.49
C TYR A 7 5.72 -12.14 5.06
N THR A 8 4.62 -12.23 4.31
CA THR A 8 3.84 -11.03 3.92
C THR A 8 3.24 -10.36 5.15
N PHE A 9 2.78 -11.13 6.13
CA PHE A 9 2.28 -10.59 7.40
C PHE A 9 3.38 -9.85 8.18
N ILE A 10 4.58 -10.42 8.27
CA ILE A 10 5.74 -9.76 8.89
C ILE A 10 6.08 -8.46 8.15
N ALA A 11 6.08 -8.47 6.81
CA ALA A 11 6.32 -7.27 6.00
C ALA A 11 5.25 -6.19 6.24
N LEU A 12 3.98 -6.57 6.36
CA LEU A 12 2.88 -5.64 6.68
C LEU A 12 3.02 -5.04 8.07
N LEU A 13 3.45 -5.82 9.06
CA LEU A 13 3.74 -5.33 10.40
C LEU A 13 4.90 -4.32 10.38
N ALA A 14 6.00 -4.64 9.68
CA ALA A 14 7.12 -3.73 9.52
C ALA A 14 6.68 -2.41 8.86
N LEU A 15 5.94 -2.48 7.73
CA LEU A 15 5.38 -1.30 7.05
C LEU A 15 4.44 -0.49 7.97
N THR A 16 3.75 -1.14 8.91
CA THR A 16 2.87 -0.48 9.87
C THR A 16 3.64 0.27 10.95
N LEU A 17 4.70 -0.34 11.48
CA LEU A 17 5.62 0.33 12.40
C LEU A 17 6.30 1.53 11.72
N VAL A 18 6.76 1.38 10.48
CA VAL A 18 7.35 2.50 9.71
C VAL A 18 6.33 3.62 9.54
N SER A 19 5.08 3.33 9.16
CA SER A 19 4.06 4.39 9.04
C SER A 19 3.78 5.09 10.36
N GLY A 20 3.74 4.36 11.49
CA GLY A 20 3.55 4.96 12.81
C GLY A 20 4.74 5.84 13.21
N PHE A 21 5.96 5.40 12.92
CA PHE A 21 7.16 6.19 13.16
C PHE A 21 7.18 7.47 12.32
N VAL A 22 6.81 7.40 11.04
CA VAL A 22 6.70 8.57 10.16
C VAL A 22 5.71 9.57 10.76
N THR A 23 4.49 9.15 11.12
CA THR A 23 3.46 10.03 11.68
C THR A 23 3.89 10.69 12.99
N THR A 24 4.59 9.97 13.87
CA THR A 24 5.01 10.51 15.19
C THR A 24 6.18 11.50 15.12
N LYS A 25 7.02 11.41 14.08
CA LYS A 25 8.18 12.30 13.91
C LYS A 25 7.87 13.54 13.08
N THR A 26 6.69 13.64 12.49
CA THR A 26 6.33 14.71 11.58
C THR A 26 5.34 15.67 12.19
N THR A 27 5.69 16.96 12.21
CA THR A 27 4.77 18.06 12.52
C THR A 27 3.76 18.22 11.37
N GLU A 28 2.49 18.47 11.73
CA GLU A 28 1.39 18.68 10.79
C GLU A 28 1.73 19.75 9.73
N GLY A 29 1.33 19.53 8.47
CA GLY A 29 1.43 20.52 7.39
C GLY A 29 2.53 20.31 6.33
N LYS A 30 3.33 19.23 6.40
CA LYS A 30 4.32 18.92 5.35
C LYS A 30 3.74 17.98 4.29
N THR A 31 3.46 18.50 3.09
CA THR A 31 2.95 17.74 1.93
C THR A 31 3.75 16.46 1.64
N TYR A 32 5.08 16.51 1.80
CA TYR A 32 5.98 15.36 1.64
C TYR A 32 5.66 14.17 2.56
N VAL A 33 5.14 14.43 3.76
CA VAL A 33 4.76 13.37 4.71
C VAL A 33 3.54 12.62 4.22
N TYR A 34 2.55 13.35 3.69
CA TYR A 34 1.36 12.75 3.08
C TYR A 34 1.73 11.90 1.86
N LEU A 35 2.66 12.36 1.02
CA LEU A 35 3.18 11.58 -0.11
C LEU A 35 3.84 10.27 0.34
N ILE A 36 4.68 10.31 1.38
CA ILE A 36 5.32 9.12 1.95
C ILE A 36 4.27 8.15 2.48
N LEU A 37 3.27 8.64 3.23
CA LEU A 37 2.19 7.80 3.76
C LEU A 37 1.34 7.16 2.65
N LEU A 38 1.09 7.88 1.56
CA LEU A 38 0.39 7.38 0.38
C LEU A 38 1.16 6.25 -0.31
N ILE A 39 2.48 6.41 -0.47
CA ILE A 39 3.34 5.36 -1.03
C ILE A 39 3.36 4.13 -0.12
N LEU A 40 3.47 4.32 1.20
CA LEU A 40 3.40 3.22 2.17
C LEU A 40 2.04 2.52 2.13
N TRP A 41 0.95 3.25 1.93
CA TRP A 41 -0.39 2.69 1.77
C TRP A 41 -0.50 1.83 0.52
N ALA A 42 -0.03 2.34 -0.62
CA ALA A 42 -0.02 1.61 -1.89
C ALA A 42 0.77 0.29 -1.78
N ALA A 43 1.94 0.32 -1.14
CA ALA A 43 2.75 -0.87 -0.91
C ALA A 43 2.02 -1.92 -0.05
N LYS A 44 1.37 -1.50 1.05
CA LYS A 44 0.56 -2.40 1.89
C LYS A 44 -0.62 -2.98 1.11
N PHE A 45 -1.31 -2.16 0.32
CA PHE A 45 -2.45 -2.60 -0.49
C PHE A 45 -2.04 -3.68 -1.49
N ILE A 46 -0.92 -3.49 -2.20
CA ILE A 46 -0.39 -4.50 -3.13
C ILE A 46 -0.09 -5.81 -2.40
N LEU A 47 0.60 -5.77 -1.25
CA LEU A 47 0.93 -6.97 -0.47
C LEU A 47 -0.32 -7.74 -0.04
N VAL A 48 -1.32 -7.03 0.49
CA VAL A 48 -2.61 -7.63 0.89
C VAL A 48 -3.30 -8.26 -0.31
N ALA A 49 -3.35 -7.53 -1.42
CA ALA A 49 -4.08 -7.97 -2.59
C ALA A 49 -3.41 -9.21 -3.23
N PHE A 50 -2.09 -9.24 -3.39
CA PHE A 50 -1.41 -10.39 -3.97
C PHE A 50 -1.45 -11.64 -3.10
N GLU A 51 -1.19 -11.51 -1.79
CA GLU A 51 -1.00 -12.67 -0.92
C GLU A 51 -2.28 -13.10 -0.18
N PHE A 52 -3.11 -12.16 0.27
CA PHE A 52 -4.31 -12.48 1.05
C PHE A 52 -5.57 -12.59 0.20
N MET A 53 -5.69 -11.81 -0.87
CA MET A 53 -6.79 -11.96 -1.84
C MET A 53 -6.49 -12.99 -2.94
N GLU A 54 -5.33 -13.67 -2.85
CA GLU A 54 -4.88 -14.70 -3.79
C GLU A 54 -5.10 -14.27 -5.25
N LEU A 55 -4.77 -13.01 -5.56
CA LEU A 55 -5.11 -12.34 -6.83
C LEU A 55 -4.62 -13.08 -8.08
N ARG A 56 -3.64 -13.97 -7.90
CA ARG A 56 -3.14 -14.86 -8.95
C ARG A 56 -4.21 -15.85 -9.44
N GLN A 57 -5.06 -16.34 -8.53
CA GLN A 57 -6.18 -17.23 -8.82
C GLN A 57 -7.53 -16.49 -8.93
N ALA A 58 -7.57 -15.20 -8.54
CA ALA A 58 -8.81 -14.42 -8.56
C ALA A 58 -9.32 -14.12 -9.98
N ASN A 59 -10.65 -13.96 -10.07
CA ASN A 59 -11.36 -13.54 -11.27
C ASN A 59 -10.80 -12.21 -11.82
N VAL A 60 -10.92 -12.04 -13.15
CA VAL A 60 -10.48 -10.82 -13.86
C VAL A 60 -11.06 -9.55 -13.22
N PHE A 61 -12.28 -9.62 -12.68
CA PHE A 61 -12.90 -8.53 -11.93
C PHE A 61 -12.00 -7.98 -10.80
N TRP A 62 -11.43 -8.85 -9.95
CA TRP A 62 -10.57 -8.43 -8.84
C TRP A 62 -9.25 -7.81 -9.33
N LYS A 63 -8.71 -8.32 -10.44
CA LYS A 63 -7.53 -7.74 -11.09
C LYS A 63 -7.80 -6.33 -11.61
N LEU A 64 -8.99 -6.12 -12.17
CA LEU A 64 -9.45 -4.84 -12.70
C LEU A 64 -9.68 -3.83 -11.57
N THR A 65 -10.32 -4.26 -10.48
CA THR A 65 -10.51 -3.44 -9.28
C THR A 65 -9.18 -3.01 -8.66
N LEU A 66 -8.19 -3.91 -8.59
CA LEU A 66 -6.85 -3.55 -8.12
C LEU A 66 -6.21 -2.47 -9.00
N GLY A 67 -6.27 -2.64 -10.32
CA GLY A 67 -5.77 -1.64 -11.27
C GLY A 67 -6.46 -0.28 -11.11
N PHE A 68 -7.78 -0.29 -10.88
CA PHE A 68 -8.55 0.92 -10.64
C PHE A 68 -8.13 1.64 -9.34
N VAL A 69 -7.96 0.90 -8.24
CA VAL A 69 -7.49 1.49 -6.97
C VAL A 69 -6.08 2.08 -7.13
N LEU A 70 -5.17 1.38 -7.81
CA LEU A 70 -3.82 1.87 -8.09
C LEU A 70 -3.82 3.14 -8.96
N ALA A 71 -4.69 3.19 -9.98
CA ALA A 71 -4.85 4.38 -10.81
C ALA A 71 -5.35 5.57 -9.98
N LEU A 72 -6.33 5.34 -9.09
CA LEU A 72 -6.87 6.36 -8.20
C LEU A 72 -5.77 6.91 -7.25
N ILE A 73 -4.97 6.04 -6.65
CA ILE A 73 -3.79 6.44 -5.85
C ILE A 73 -2.86 7.33 -6.66
N LEU A 74 -2.50 6.91 -7.87
CA LEU A 74 -1.59 7.67 -8.74
C LEU A 74 -2.17 9.05 -9.07
N THR A 75 -3.47 9.15 -9.34
CA THR A 75 -4.11 10.45 -9.57
C THR A 75 -4.07 11.35 -8.34
N ILE A 76 -4.22 10.80 -7.13
CA ILE A 76 -4.10 11.56 -5.89
C ILE A 76 -2.66 12.05 -5.68
N ILE A 77 -1.67 11.19 -5.93
CA ILE A 77 -0.25 11.55 -5.83
C ILE A 77 0.09 12.68 -6.80
N LEU A 78 -0.39 12.60 -8.05
CA LEU A 78 -0.15 13.62 -9.07
C LEU A 78 -0.79 14.97 -8.70
N LEU A 79 -1.94 14.95 -8.03
CA LEU A 79 -2.62 16.17 -7.57
C LEU A 79 -1.96 16.80 -6.34
N LEU A 80 -1.28 16.00 -5.51
CA LEU A 80 -0.55 16.46 -4.33
C LEU A 80 0.88 16.94 -4.63
N LEU A 81 1.41 16.64 -5.82
CA LEU A 81 2.71 17.10 -6.30
C LEU A 81 2.65 18.56 -6.75
#